data_AF-A0A534Y2E6-F1
#
_entry.id   AF-A0A534Y2E6-F1
#
_cell.length_a   1.000
_cell.length_b   1.000
_cell.length_c   1.000
_cell.angle_alpha   90.00
_cell.angle_beta   90.00
_cell.angle_gamma   90.00
#
_symmetry.space_group_name_H-M   'P 1'
#
loop_
_entity.id
_entity.type
_entity.pdbx_description
1 polymer ?
#
loop_
_entity_poly.entity_id
_entity_poly.type
_entity_poly.pdbx_seq_one_letter_code
_entity_poly.pdbx_strand_id
1 'polypeptide(L)'
;MLSTLLLPLVAASAFPHPNPQPPPALPPAIYRERQARVVKELEGCAATLASQGDAAGVTEDFRQDSDFLWLTGVNEKGGWLVLHPKGKFIKTALYLRSRDPEAERWTGPRDPLSPALKDKFGVDAVRRGKGDRVLLELGQEAGCLAILAPPTLKDDRDDVAALRQAASALGVRLVYKRQLLERLREAHGPEELALMEQAIAI
;
A
#
# COMPACT_ATOMS: atom_id res chain seq x y z
N MET A 1 -45.88 53.72 -32.92
CA MET A 1 -44.59 53.71 -32.19
C MET A 1 -44.76 52.84 -30.95
N LEU A 2 -44.35 51.56 -31.01
CA LEU A 2 -44.25 50.70 -29.83
C LEU A 2 -42.86 50.07 -29.85
N SER A 3 -42.09 50.35 -28.79
CA SER A 3 -40.68 50.03 -28.65
C SER A 3 -40.51 48.60 -28.14
N THR A 4 -39.90 47.73 -28.93
CA THR A 4 -39.49 46.37 -28.52
C THR A 4 -38.25 46.44 -27.63
N LEU A 5 -38.41 46.20 -26.34
CA LEU A 5 -37.33 45.98 -25.39
C LEU A 5 -36.76 44.56 -25.58
N LEU A 6 -35.56 44.46 -26.15
CA LEU A 6 -34.74 43.25 -26.08
C LEU A 6 -34.06 43.18 -24.71
N LEU A 7 -34.36 42.15 -23.92
CA LEU A 7 -33.55 41.78 -22.75
C LEU A 7 -32.25 41.11 -23.22
N PRO A 8 -31.07 41.49 -22.70
CA PRO A 8 -29.85 40.76 -22.95
C PRO A 8 -29.87 39.48 -22.11
N LEU A 9 -29.84 38.33 -22.78
CA LEU A 9 -29.63 37.03 -22.14
C LEU A 9 -28.16 36.98 -21.71
N VAL A 10 -27.88 37.27 -20.44
CA VAL A 10 -26.57 37.02 -19.84
C VAL A 10 -26.42 35.50 -19.74
N ALA A 11 -25.74 34.91 -20.72
CA ALA A 11 -25.26 33.54 -20.63
C ALA A 11 -24.17 33.52 -19.55
N ALA A 12 -24.55 33.20 -18.31
CA ALA A 12 -23.59 32.80 -17.31
C ALA A 12 -22.92 31.52 -17.82
N SER A 13 -21.71 31.66 -18.37
CA SER A 13 -20.82 30.54 -18.61
C SER A 13 -20.44 29.98 -17.23
N ALA A 14 -21.28 29.09 -16.70
CA ALA A 14 -20.88 28.22 -15.63
C ALA A 14 -19.74 27.37 -16.20
N PHE A 15 -18.49 27.73 -15.91
CA PHE A 15 -17.39 26.80 -16.04
C PHE A 15 -17.75 25.64 -15.12
N PRO A 16 -18.09 24.45 -15.62
CA PRO A 16 -18.28 23.31 -14.74
C PRO A 16 -16.91 23.09 -14.11
N HIS A 17 -16.75 23.44 -12.84
CA HIS A 17 -15.63 22.93 -12.07
C HIS A 17 -15.97 21.45 -11.89
N PRO A 18 -15.25 20.52 -12.56
CA PRO A 18 -15.50 19.11 -12.35
C PRO A 18 -15.37 18.89 -10.84
N ASN A 19 -16.43 18.46 -10.18
CA ASN A 19 -16.33 18.05 -8.79
C ASN A 19 -15.59 16.71 -8.83
N PRO A 20 -14.29 16.65 -8.48
CA PRO A 20 -13.49 15.47 -8.72
C PRO A 20 -14.09 14.33 -7.89
N GLN A 21 -14.67 13.34 -8.58
CA GLN A 21 -15.11 12.13 -7.92
C GLN A 21 -13.86 11.35 -7.52
N PRO A 22 -13.77 10.88 -6.26
CA PRO A 22 -12.65 10.05 -5.86
C PRO A 22 -12.57 8.83 -6.79
N PRO A 23 -11.36 8.43 -7.20
CA PRO A 23 -11.20 7.28 -8.07
C PRO A 23 -11.81 6.02 -7.43
N PRO A 24 -12.40 5.11 -8.23
CA PRO A 24 -12.88 3.84 -7.71
C PRO A 24 -11.74 3.06 -7.05
N ALA A 25 -12.04 2.37 -5.96
CA ALA A 25 -11.08 1.47 -5.33
C ALA A 25 -10.74 0.30 -6.26
N LEU A 26 -9.47 -0.11 -6.30
CA LEU A 26 -9.05 -1.27 -7.09
C LEU A 26 -9.67 -2.57 -6.54
N PRO A 27 -10.10 -3.49 -7.42
CA PRO A 27 -10.57 -4.81 -7.02
C PRO A 27 -9.52 -5.56 -6.16
N PRO A 28 -9.91 -6.22 -5.06
CA PRO A 28 -8.92 -6.86 -4.19
C PRO A 28 -8.13 -8.02 -4.81
N ALA A 29 -8.67 -8.62 -5.89
CA ALA A 29 -7.98 -9.62 -6.68
C ALA A 29 -6.65 -9.08 -7.26
N ILE A 30 -6.58 -7.80 -7.59
CA ILE A 30 -5.38 -7.15 -8.12
C ILE A 30 -4.27 -7.14 -7.07
N TYR A 31 -4.57 -6.75 -5.83
CA TYR A 31 -3.59 -6.79 -4.74
C TYR A 31 -3.10 -8.20 -4.49
N ARG A 32 -4.01 -9.19 -4.47
CA ARG A 32 -3.65 -10.60 -4.32
C ARG A 32 -2.72 -11.10 -5.43
N GLU A 33 -2.98 -10.73 -6.68
CA GLU A 33 -2.12 -11.09 -7.81
C GLU A 33 -0.73 -10.46 -7.70
N ARG A 34 -0.66 -9.15 -7.38
CA ARG A 34 0.61 -8.44 -7.20
C ARG A 34 1.45 -9.06 -6.09
N GLN A 35 0.84 -9.34 -4.95
CA GLN A 35 1.51 -10.01 -3.82
C GLN A 35 1.99 -11.41 -4.23
N ALA A 36 1.19 -12.18 -4.97
CA ALA A 36 1.59 -13.50 -5.46
C ALA A 36 2.78 -13.44 -6.43
N ARG A 37 2.83 -12.43 -7.33
CA ARG A 37 3.97 -12.17 -8.21
C ARG A 37 5.24 -11.89 -7.41
N VAL A 38 5.17 -11.05 -6.38
CA VAL A 38 6.33 -10.81 -5.49
C VAL A 38 6.75 -12.08 -4.77
N VAL A 39 5.81 -12.80 -4.14
CA VAL A 39 6.08 -14.06 -3.43
C VAL A 39 6.78 -15.09 -4.31
N LYS A 40 6.41 -15.17 -5.60
CA LYS A 40 7.06 -16.04 -6.58
C LYS A 40 8.52 -15.62 -6.84
N GLU A 41 8.74 -14.33 -7.06
CA GLU A 41 10.08 -13.74 -7.36
C GLU A 41 11.03 -13.73 -6.16
N LEU A 42 10.52 -13.98 -4.95
CA LEU A 42 11.31 -14.16 -3.74
C LEU A 42 12.05 -15.51 -3.68
N GLU A 43 11.71 -16.47 -4.55
CA GLU A 43 12.42 -17.76 -4.67
C GLU A 43 12.55 -18.51 -3.32
N GLY A 44 11.52 -18.41 -2.47
CA GLY A 44 11.48 -19.07 -1.17
C GLY A 44 12.02 -18.26 0.02
N CYS A 45 12.63 -17.09 -0.20
CA CYS A 45 13.04 -16.20 0.89
C CYS A 45 11.85 -15.41 1.45
N ALA A 46 11.79 -15.22 2.76
CA ALA A 46 10.76 -14.37 3.35
C ALA A 46 11.13 -12.89 3.22
N ALA A 47 10.14 -12.01 3.17
CA ALA A 47 10.34 -10.56 3.10
C ALA A 47 9.27 -9.83 3.92
N THR A 48 9.54 -8.58 4.25
CA THR A 48 8.52 -7.67 4.75
C THR A 48 8.69 -6.31 4.10
N LEU A 49 7.57 -5.59 3.97
CA LEU A 49 7.51 -4.23 3.48
C LEU A 49 6.76 -3.37 4.50
N ALA A 50 7.43 -2.38 5.09
CA ALA A 50 6.79 -1.42 5.98
C ALA A 50 6.14 -0.28 5.18
N SER A 51 5.04 0.24 5.69
CA SER A 51 4.47 1.53 5.30
C SER A 51 5.50 2.63 5.54
N GLN A 52 5.66 3.49 4.57
CA GLN A 52 6.49 4.69 4.62
C GLN A 52 5.66 5.87 4.11
N GLY A 53 5.80 7.04 4.70
CA GLY A 53 5.11 8.19 4.15
C GLY A 53 5.26 9.43 5.00
N ASP A 54 5.22 10.56 4.32
CA ASP A 54 5.36 11.87 4.92
C ASP A 54 3.97 12.49 5.13
N ALA A 55 3.87 13.35 6.14
CA ALA A 55 2.80 14.34 6.16
C ALA A 55 3.17 15.41 5.13
N ALA A 56 2.39 15.53 4.06
CA ALA A 56 2.66 16.50 3.00
C ALA A 56 1.83 17.78 3.24
N GLY A 57 2.49 18.94 3.14
CA GLY A 57 1.83 20.24 3.09
C GLY A 57 1.42 20.84 4.45
N VAL A 58 0.54 21.83 4.40
CA VAL A 58 0.04 22.60 5.57
C VAL A 58 -1.08 21.86 6.31
N THR A 59 -1.71 20.86 5.67
CA THR A 59 -2.90 20.14 6.16
C THR A 59 -2.61 18.77 6.80
N GLU A 60 -1.33 18.39 6.97
CA GLU A 60 -0.90 17.07 7.51
C GLU A 60 -1.44 15.83 6.77
N ASP A 61 -1.73 15.95 5.47
CA ASP A 61 -2.26 14.82 4.71
C ASP A 61 -1.17 13.76 4.52
N PHE A 62 -1.40 12.58 5.09
CA PHE A 62 -0.49 11.45 4.99
C PHE A 62 -0.55 10.85 3.59
N ARG A 63 0.61 10.80 2.93
CA ARG A 63 0.79 10.10 1.65
C ARG A 63 1.67 8.87 1.84
N GLN A 64 1.10 7.69 1.61
CA GLN A 64 1.83 6.44 1.60
C GLN A 64 2.84 6.34 0.45
N ASP A 65 3.91 5.60 0.69
CA ASP A 65 4.86 5.16 -0.31
C ASP A 65 4.18 4.29 -1.36
N SER A 66 4.63 4.46 -2.59
CA SER A 66 3.96 3.87 -3.73
C SER A 66 4.08 2.35 -3.77
N ASP A 67 5.16 1.77 -3.21
CA ASP A 67 5.37 0.33 -3.20
C ASP A 67 4.39 -0.37 -2.25
N PHE A 68 4.28 0.13 -1.01
CA PHE A 68 3.33 -0.40 -0.03
C PHE A 68 1.89 -0.18 -0.48
N LEU A 69 1.57 1.00 -0.99
CA LEU A 69 0.22 1.31 -1.50
C LEU A 69 -0.14 0.41 -2.70
N TRP A 70 0.80 0.16 -3.61
CA TRP A 70 0.57 -0.68 -4.78
C TRP A 70 0.29 -2.14 -4.42
N LEU A 71 0.94 -2.67 -3.38
CA LEU A 71 0.74 -4.06 -2.92
C LEU A 71 -0.49 -4.25 -2.04
N THR A 72 -0.90 -3.23 -1.30
CA THR A 72 -1.91 -3.38 -0.23
C THR A 72 -3.15 -2.51 -0.36
N GLY A 73 -3.07 -1.38 -1.07
CA GLY A 73 -4.12 -0.35 -1.08
C GLY A 73 -4.26 0.40 0.25
N VAL A 74 -3.37 0.20 1.21
CA VAL A 74 -3.47 0.75 2.56
C VAL A 74 -2.80 2.12 2.62
N ASN A 75 -3.58 3.17 2.91
CA ASN A 75 -3.08 4.52 3.15
C ASN A 75 -3.10 4.87 4.65
N GLU A 76 -2.40 4.09 5.48
CA GLU A 76 -2.20 4.39 6.91
C GLU A 76 -0.75 4.22 7.33
N LYS A 77 -0.33 5.01 8.33
CA LYS A 77 1.00 4.92 8.95
C LYS A 77 1.19 3.62 9.73
N GLY A 78 2.40 3.07 9.66
CA GLY A 78 2.85 1.98 10.53
C GLY A 78 2.29 0.60 10.18
N GLY A 79 1.71 0.45 8.98
CA GLY A 79 1.35 -0.86 8.44
C GLY A 79 2.58 -1.67 8.01
N TRP A 80 2.48 -2.99 8.01
CA TRP A 80 3.51 -3.92 7.52
C TRP A 80 2.89 -5.02 6.68
N LEU A 81 3.45 -5.28 5.51
CA LEU A 81 3.12 -6.43 4.69
C LEU A 81 4.21 -7.48 4.83
N VAL A 82 3.85 -8.63 5.37
CA VAL A 82 4.72 -9.78 5.53
C VAL A 82 4.47 -10.78 4.41
N LEU A 83 5.54 -11.20 3.75
CA LEU A 83 5.52 -12.14 2.63
C LEU A 83 6.29 -13.40 3.04
N HIS A 84 5.58 -14.52 3.10
CA HIS A 84 6.08 -15.80 3.56
C HIS A 84 5.88 -16.90 2.50
N PRO A 85 6.80 -17.04 1.52
CA PRO A 85 6.62 -18.02 0.44
C PRO A 85 6.50 -19.48 0.91
N LYS A 86 7.12 -19.84 2.04
CA LYS A 86 7.06 -21.18 2.64
C LYS A 86 5.87 -21.40 3.57
N GLY A 87 5.02 -20.39 3.76
CA GLY A 87 3.82 -20.49 4.58
C GLY A 87 2.82 -21.49 4.00
N LYS A 88 2.36 -22.43 4.83
CA LYS A 88 1.36 -23.44 4.41
C LYS A 88 -0.02 -22.84 4.18
N PHE A 89 -0.48 -22.04 5.15
CA PHE A 89 -1.83 -21.44 5.14
C PHE A 89 -1.82 -19.92 5.00
N ILE A 90 -0.73 -19.27 5.41
CA ILE A 90 -0.59 -17.82 5.41
C ILE A 90 0.71 -17.50 4.67
N LYS A 91 0.57 -17.05 3.43
CA LYS A 91 1.68 -16.59 2.59
C LYS A 91 1.77 -15.08 2.61
N THR A 92 0.66 -14.38 2.80
CA THR A 92 0.63 -12.92 2.93
C THR A 92 -0.12 -12.51 4.19
N ALA A 93 0.52 -11.67 5.00
CA ALA A 93 -0.07 -11.16 6.23
C ALA A 93 0.12 -9.65 6.33
N LEU A 94 -0.97 -8.92 6.54
CA LEU A 94 -0.96 -7.48 6.74
C LEU A 94 -1.11 -7.16 8.22
N TYR A 95 -0.13 -6.45 8.77
CA TYR A 95 -0.18 -5.93 10.13
C TYR A 95 -0.55 -4.46 10.05
N LEU A 96 -1.68 -4.11 10.62
CA LEU A 96 -2.19 -2.74 10.70
C LEU A 96 -1.90 -2.17 12.08
N ARG A 97 -1.96 -0.85 12.20
CA ARG A 97 -1.68 -0.18 13.49
C ARG A 97 -2.69 -0.63 14.56
N SER A 98 -2.18 -0.87 15.77
CA SER A 98 -3.02 -1.18 16.94
C SER A 98 -4.11 -0.13 17.12
N ARG A 99 -5.28 -0.60 17.57
CA ARG A 99 -6.40 0.30 17.89
C ARG A 99 -6.04 1.14 19.11
N ASP A 100 -6.44 2.39 19.06
CA ASP A 100 -6.26 3.36 20.13
C ASP A 100 -7.60 4.08 20.30
N PRO A 101 -8.43 3.66 21.27
CA PRO A 101 -9.75 4.23 21.46
C PRO A 101 -9.74 5.75 21.67
N GLU A 102 -8.67 6.30 22.27
CA GLU A 102 -8.56 7.73 22.49
C GLU A 102 -8.30 8.47 21.17
N ALA A 103 -7.35 7.99 20.37
CA ALA A 103 -7.07 8.57 19.05
C ALA A 103 -8.21 8.34 18.03
N GLU A 104 -8.90 7.20 18.09
CA GLU A 104 -10.04 6.87 17.21
C GLU A 104 -11.27 7.77 17.45
N ARG A 105 -11.38 8.40 18.62
CA ARG A 105 -12.41 9.45 18.85
C ARG A 105 -12.22 10.66 17.96
N TRP A 106 -10.99 10.93 17.55
CA TRP A 106 -10.65 12.08 16.70
C TRP A 106 -10.50 11.70 15.23
N THR A 107 -9.89 10.54 14.97
CA THR A 107 -9.57 10.06 13.61
C THR A 107 -10.66 9.21 12.98
N GLY A 108 -11.66 8.80 13.77
CA GLY A 108 -12.70 7.87 13.36
C GLY A 108 -12.38 6.41 13.72
N PRO A 109 -13.40 5.53 13.74
CA PRO A 109 -13.23 4.12 14.09
C PRO A 109 -12.43 3.39 13.01
N ARG A 110 -11.50 2.54 13.43
CA ARG A 110 -10.76 1.65 12.52
C ARG A 110 -11.57 0.39 12.20
N ASP A 111 -11.48 -0.07 10.95
CA ASP A 111 -12.11 -1.32 10.50
C ASP A 111 -11.74 -2.49 11.42
N PRO A 112 -12.71 -3.25 11.96
CA PRO A 112 -12.43 -4.39 12.83
C PRO A 112 -11.78 -5.53 12.03
N LEU A 113 -10.97 -6.34 12.72
CA LEU A 113 -10.43 -7.57 12.13
C LEU A 113 -11.60 -8.49 11.76
N SER A 114 -11.76 -8.75 10.46
CA SER A 114 -12.87 -9.52 9.91
C SER A 114 -12.43 -10.22 8.62
N PRO A 115 -13.16 -11.26 8.17
CA PRO A 115 -12.94 -11.85 6.84
C PRO A 115 -13.03 -10.81 5.73
N ALA A 116 -14.02 -9.91 5.79
CA ALA A 116 -14.18 -8.82 4.83
C ALA A 116 -12.94 -7.91 4.75
N LEU A 117 -12.25 -7.66 5.86
CA LEU A 117 -11.03 -6.86 5.87
C LEU A 117 -9.86 -7.57 5.18
N LYS A 118 -9.77 -8.90 5.32
CA LYS A 118 -8.78 -9.70 4.59
C LYS A 118 -9.05 -9.65 3.10
N ASP A 119 -10.32 -9.83 2.73
CA ASP A 119 -10.76 -9.79 1.34
C ASP A 119 -10.50 -8.43 0.72
N LYS A 120 -10.79 -7.33 1.42
CA LYS A 120 -10.52 -5.94 0.97
C LYS A 120 -9.07 -5.70 0.54
N PHE A 121 -8.10 -6.27 1.27
CA PHE A 121 -6.67 -6.07 0.99
C PHE A 121 -6.01 -7.24 0.24
N GLY A 122 -6.79 -8.26 -0.13
CA GLY A 122 -6.28 -9.41 -0.89
C GLY A 122 -5.26 -10.29 -0.15
N VAL A 123 -5.26 -10.28 1.20
CA VAL A 123 -4.28 -11.01 2.04
C VAL A 123 -4.88 -12.22 2.74
N ASP A 124 -4.05 -13.20 3.13
CA ASP A 124 -4.51 -14.40 3.87
C ASP A 124 -4.85 -14.08 5.34
N ALA A 125 -4.13 -13.12 5.92
CA ALA A 125 -4.29 -12.71 7.31
C ALA A 125 -4.15 -11.20 7.49
N VAL A 126 -4.98 -10.64 8.37
CA VAL A 126 -4.82 -9.28 8.89
C VAL A 126 -4.63 -9.36 10.40
N ARG A 127 -3.62 -8.68 10.91
CA ARG A 127 -3.24 -8.61 12.33
C ARG A 127 -3.05 -7.16 12.76
N ARG A 128 -2.80 -6.95 14.05
CA ARG A 128 -2.51 -5.64 14.63
C ARG A 128 -1.14 -5.64 15.30
N GLY A 129 -0.44 -4.51 15.22
CA GLY A 129 0.89 -4.33 15.81
C GLY A 129 2.00 -4.29 14.77
N LYS A 130 3.24 -4.50 15.20
CA LYS A 130 4.40 -4.48 14.30
C LYS A 130 4.63 -5.83 13.63
N GLY A 131 4.94 -5.81 12.33
CA GLY A 131 5.24 -7.01 11.52
C GLY A 131 6.67 -7.54 11.66
N ASP A 132 7.59 -6.74 12.20
CA ASP A 132 8.98 -7.13 12.46
C ASP A 132 9.12 -8.37 13.37
N ARG A 133 8.19 -8.56 14.31
CA ARG A 133 8.22 -9.64 15.32
C ARG A 133 8.24 -11.05 14.74
N VAL A 134 7.69 -11.24 13.54
CA VAL A 134 7.65 -12.58 12.91
C VAL A 134 8.89 -12.87 12.06
N LEU A 135 9.79 -11.91 11.86
CA LEU A 135 10.95 -12.09 10.98
C LEU A 135 11.92 -13.18 11.45
N LEU A 136 12.03 -13.40 12.76
CA LEU A 136 12.87 -14.48 13.29
C LEU A 136 12.33 -15.87 12.93
N GLU A 137 11.02 -16.08 13.12
CA GLU A 137 10.33 -17.32 12.72
C GLU A 137 10.43 -17.53 11.20
N LEU A 138 10.12 -16.50 10.43
CA LEU A 138 10.17 -16.54 8.97
C LEU A 138 11.58 -16.80 8.44
N GLY A 139 12.59 -16.17 9.04
CA GLY A 139 13.99 -16.37 8.67
C GLY A 139 14.46 -17.80 8.95
N GLN A 140 14.05 -18.39 10.07
CA GLN A 140 14.36 -19.79 10.40
C GLN A 140 13.72 -20.76 9.41
N GLU A 141 12.44 -20.57 9.07
CA GLU A 141 11.73 -21.45 8.13
C GLU A 141 12.23 -21.28 6.68
N ALA A 142 12.42 -20.03 6.24
CA ALA A 142 12.86 -19.71 4.90
C ALA A 142 14.35 -20.05 4.67
N GLY A 143 15.19 -19.89 5.69
CA GLY A 143 16.65 -19.95 5.58
C GLY A 143 17.27 -18.75 4.84
N CYS A 144 16.44 -17.77 4.46
CA CYS A 144 16.86 -16.51 3.89
C CYS A 144 15.79 -15.42 4.03
N LEU A 145 16.26 -14.17 4.09
CA LEU A 145 15.44 -12.98 4.11
C LEU A 145 15.77 -12.10 2.90
N ALA A 146 14.76 -11.42 2.35
CA ALA A 146 14.91 -10.57 1.17
C ALA A 146 14.48 -9.13 1.45
N ILE A 147 15.31 -8.18 1.01
CA ILE A 147 15.03 -6.74 1.06
C ILE A 147 14.50 -6.29 -0.30
N LEU A 148 13.33 -5.67 -0.28
CA LEU A 148 12.62 -5.16 -1.47
C LEU A 148 12.88 -3.67 -1.74
N ALA A 149 13.55 -2.96 -0.83
CA ALA A 149 13.75 -1.52 -0.92
C ALA A 149 14.71 -1.13 -2.07
N PRO A 150 14.45 -0.01 -2.77
CA PRO A 150 15.32 0.49 -3.83
C PRO A 150 16.66 1.00 -3.26
N PRO A 151 17.72 1.10 -4.09
CA PRO A 151 19.04 1.54 -3.63
C PRO A 151 19.09 3.01 -3.23
N THR A 152 18.14 3.82 -3.69
CA THR A 152 18.06 5.26 -3.47
C THR A 152 17.49 5.64 -2.11
N LEU A 153 16.79 4.72 -1.45
CA LEU A 153 16.26 4.96 -0.11
C LEU A 153 17.41 4.84 0.92
N LYS A 154 17.46 5.80 1.85
CA LYS A 154 18.36 5.72 3.00
C LYS A 154 18.09 4.43 3.77
N ASP A 155 19.14 3.85 4.32
CA ASP A 155 19.13 2.57 5.05
C ASP A 155 18.28 2.56 6.35
N ASP A 156 17.58 3.65 6.64
CA ASP A 156 16.84 3.91 7.87
C ASP A 156 15.39 3.39 7.83
N ARG A 157 14.97 2.72 6.75
CA ARG A 157 13.62 2.15 6.63
C ARG A 157 13.42 1.04 7.66
N ASP A 158 12.32 1.10 8.41
CA ASP A 158 12.05 0.18 9.53
C ASP A 158 12.14 -1.31 9.12
N ASP A 159 11.63 -1.67 7.95
CA ASP A 159 11.69 -3.03 7.43
C ASP A 159 13.09 -3.46 6.97
N VAL A 160 13.85 -2.58 6.34
CA VAL A 160 15.25 -2.83 5.95
C VAL A 160 16.09 -3.10 7.19
N ALA A 161 15.96 -2.25 8.22
CA ALA A 161 16.64 -2.43 9.50
C ALA A 161 16.23 -3.75 10.17
N ALA A 162 14.93 -4.04 10.25
CA ALA A 162 14.41 -5.26 10.87
C ALA A 162 14.87 -6.53 10.14
N LEU A 163 14.86 -6.54 8.80
CA LEU A 163 15.33 -7.68 7.99
C LEU A 163 16.82 -7.93 8.17
N ARG A 164 17.65 -6.87 8.20
CA ARG A 164 19.09 -6.99 8.46
C ARG A 164 19.37 -7.53 9.85
N GLN A 165 18.69 -6.99 10.85
CA GLN A 165 18.84 -7.43 12.23
C GLN A 165 18.44 -8.91 12.38
N ALA A 166 17.31 -9.31 11.83
CA ALA A 166 16.85 -10.70 11.87
C ALA A 166 17.80 -11.64 11.11
N ALA A 167 18.28 -11.24 9.92
CA ALA A 167 19.21 -12.05 9.14
C ALA A 167 20.54 -12.26 9.88
N SER A 168 21.06 -11.20 10.49
CA SER A 168 22.27 -11.24 11.32
C SER A 168 22.10 -12.13 12.55
N ALA A 169 20.99 -11.96 13.28
CA ALA A 169 20.70 -12.73 14.49
C ALA A 169 20.57 -14.25 14.23
N LEU A 170 20.06 -14.64 13.06
CA LEU A 170 19.89 -16.04 12.68
C LEU A 170 21.07 -16.62 11.89
N GLY A 171 21.99 -15.79 11.40
CA GLY A 171 23.04 -16.21 10.47
C GLY A 171 22.50 -16.71 9.12
N VAL A 172 21.32 -16.22 8.69
CA VAL A 172 20.71 -16.62 7.41
C VAL A 172 21.10 -15.69 6.27
N ARG A 173 20.96 -16.18 5.04
CA ARG A 173 21.31 -15.41 3.84
C ARG A 173 20.37 -14.21 3.67
N LEU A 174 20.95 -13.02 3.48
CA LEU A 174 20.24 -11.81 3.13
C LEU A 174 20.34 -11.53 1.63
N VAL A 175 19.21 -11.41 0.95
CA VAL A 175 19.11 -11.20 -0.50
C VAL A 175 18.58 -9.80 -0.77
N TYR A 176 19.13 -9.12 -1.78
CA TYR A 176 18.68 -7.80 -2.21
C TYR A 176 17.92 -7.92 -3.53
N LYS A 177 16.63 -7.61 -3.54
CA LYS A 177 15.75 -7.60 -4.73
C LYS A 177 15.33 -6.15 -5.04
N ARG A 178 16.32 -5.25 -5.15
CA ARG A 178 16.13 -3.78 -5.12
C ARG A 178 15.27 -3.20 -6.25
N GLN A 179 15.28 -3.83 -7.42
CA GLN A 179 14.52 -3.41 -8.60
C GLN A 179 13.25 -4.23 -8.81
N LEU A 180 12.92 -5.14 -7.89
CA LEU A 180 11.82 -6.06 -8.09
C LEU A 180 10.49 -5.32 -8.18
N LEU A 181 10.20 -4.43 -7.24
CA LEU A 181 8.92 -3.71 -7.21
C LEU A 181 8.80 -2.71 -8.38
N GLU A 182 9.87 -1.98 -8.69
CA GLU A 182 9.94 -1.08 -9.85
C GLU A 182 9.59 -1.83 -11.15
N ARG A 183 10.29 -2.94 -11.42
CA ARG A 183 10.09 -3.75 -12.63
C ARG A 183 8.70 -4.39 -12.69
N LEU A 184 8.11 -4.76 -11.55
CA LEU A 184 6.75 -5.30 -11.51
C LEU A 184 5.67 -4.22 -11.75
N ARG A 185 5.98 -2.96 -11.42
CA ARG A 185 5.11 -1.77 -11.55
C ARG A 185 5.24 -1.06 -12.90
N GLU A 186 6.24 -1.40 -13.70
CA GLU A 186 6.46 -0.80 -15.02
C GLU A 186 5.29 -1.04 -15.98
N ALA A 187 4.73 -2.26 -15.97
CA ALA A 187 3.57 -2.63 -16.76
C ALA A 187 2.27 -2.45 -15.96
N HIS A 188 1.35 -1.63 -16.48
CA HIS A 188 0.08 -1.27 -15.84
C HIS A 188 -1.06 -2.13 -16.39
N GLY A 189 -1.93 -2.61 -15.51
CA GLY A 189 -3.16 -3.32 -15.88
C GLY A 189 -4.27 -2.38 -16.39
N PRO A 190 -5.35 -2.91 -16.97
CA PRO A 190 -6.46 -2.09 -17.48
C PRO A 190 -7.11 -1.24 -16.39
N GLU A 191 -7.17 -1.72 -15.14
CA GLU A 191 -7.72 -0.96 -14.02
C GLU A 191 -6.83 0.20 -13.61
N GLU A 192 -5.50 0.05 -13.68
CA GLU A 192 -4.56 1.15 -13.44
C GLU A 192 -4.61 2.18 -14.57
N LEU A 193 -4.69 1.71 -15.82
CA LEU A 193 -4.81 2.59 -16.99
C LEU A 193 -6.09 3.43 -16.91
N ALA A 194 -7.22 2.84 -16.51
CA ALA A 194 -8.46 3.58 -16.30
C ALA A 194 -8.33 4.67 -15.22
N LEU A 195 -7.60 4.40 -14.13
CA LEU A 195 -7.31 5.41 -13.11
C LEU A 195 -6.40 6.52 -13.63
N MET A 196 -5.42 6.19 -14.48
CA MET A 196 -4.53 7.17 -15.11
C MET A 196 -5.29 8.05 -16.11
N GLU A 197 -6.17 7.47 -16.92
CA GLU A 197 -7.04 8.20 -17.84
C GLU A 197 -7.98 9.15 -17.10
N GLN A 198 -8.59 8.69 -15.99
CA GLN A 198 -9.38 9.54 -15.12
C GLN A 198 -8.55 10.69 -14.53
N ALA A 199 -7.32 10.42 -14.11
CA ALA A 199 -6.43 11.45 -13.56
C ALA A 199 -5.99 12.49 -14.59
N ILE A 200 -5.91 12.14 -15.88
CA ILE A 200 -5.64 13.08 -16.97
C ILE A 200 -6.86 13.98 -17.25
N ALA A 201 -8.07 13.48 -17.01
CA ALA A 201 -9.32 14.17 -17.32
C ALA A 201 -9.74 15.25 -16.29
N ILE A 202 -9.08 15.30 -15.13
CA ILE A 202 -9.37 16.22 -14.01
C ILE A 202 -8.32 17.33 -13.97
#